data_AF-A0A257PKJ9-F1
#
_entry.id   AF-A0A257PKJ9-F1
#
_cell.length_a   1.000
_cell.length_b   1.000
_cell.length_c   1.000
_cell.angle_alpha   90.00
_cell.angle_beta   90.00
_cell.angle_gamma   90.00
#
_symmetry.space_group_name_H-M   'P 1'
#
loop_
_entity.id
_entity.type
_entity.pdbx_description
1 polymer ?
#
loop_
_entity_poly.entity_id
_entity_poly.type
_entity_poly.pdbx_seq_one_letter_code
_entity_poly.pdbx_strand_id
1 'polypeptide(L)'
;MSFAQPKRSFLRPIFAATALLALVLGGAVASRVALADDSANYPAASQTAPTDPAALIARGKYLSEAADCMPCHTGPNHAPFSGGLVMNTPFGGLPTPNITPDKQTGIGNWSDRDFYNALHYGDAPGHSYLVFPKFLYPAMPYTSYTKLSYADVMAIKAYLFSLAPVNAPEVPSTMKFPFNQRPVLLGWRILFFHAGPLKMNPAWNDSMKNGAYLTEALGHCGECHTPRNIMSGLILSQAYAGAPIDAYFAPNISSDKATGVGAWAQSDLVAYLHDDGNMVKGSAFGPMAEVVKNSTSQIPVSDDVDIANYLQTQTAPQNTPPTPAVADAAASVARGAKVYAASCAACHGQTGGGLPPMVPNLAGNDSVMATQPTNVIGAVLSGLPAWKVGPAMPSFATSMSDQQIADVTNYVRTSMGNTATADAAPSDVSALRAIADVPKSANQASNAFGCPHISAAGGAEAVADPGNNLLGIYNGATPETLPNRTRALASAIRAGNSSISKADLTNDLVAAYCPLIANAPGLNVAQRRA
;
A
#
# COMPACT_ATOMS: atom_id res chain seq x y z
N MET A 1 63.76 -3.76 -33.85
CA MET A 1 63.08 -4.16 -32.59
C MET A 1 61.74 -4.78 -32.97
N SER A 2 61.64 -6.11 -32.83
CA SER A 2 60.49 -6.90 -33.29
C SER A 2 59.52 -7.11 -32.13
N PHE A 3 58.29 -6.60 -32.23
CA PHE A 3 57.23 -6.87 -31.27
C PHE A 3 56.51 -8.16 -31.64
N ALA A 4 56.64 -9.19 -30.80
CA ALA A 4 55.96 -10.47 -30.93
C ALA A 4 54.47 -10.34 -30.58
N GLN A 5 53.59 -10.90 -31.42
CA GLN A 5 52.16 -11.01 -31.13
C GLN A 5 51.88 -11.95 -29.95
N PRO A 6 50.91 -11.65 -29.09
CA PRO A 6 50.55 -12.52 -27.97
C PRO A 6 49.79 -13.77 -28.47
N LYS A 7 50.17 -14.93 -27.92
CA LYS A 7 49.59 -16.24 -28.22
C LYS A 7 48.10 -16.29 -27.82
N ARG A 8 47.24 -16.71 -28.76
CA ARG A 8 45.78 -16.90 -28.63
C ARG A 8 45.31 -17.92 -27.56
N SER A 9 46.20 -18.46 -26.72
CA SER A 9 45.86 -19.56 -25.79
C SER A 9 45.42 -19.13 -24.39
N PHE A 10 45.56 -17.86 -24.01
CA PHE A 10 45.19 -17.37 -22.66
C PHE A 10 43.72 -16.96 -22.49
N LEU A 11 42.98 -16.79 -23.58
CA LEU A 11 41.57 -16.39 -23.53
C LEU A 11 40.60 -17.57 -23.34
N ARG A 12 40.98 -18.78 -23.77
CA ARG A 12 40.14 -19.98 -23.66
C ARG A 12 39.74 -20.37 -22.22
N PRO A 13 40.63 -20.37 -21.20
CA PRO A 13 40.22 -20.71 -19.84
C PRO A 13 39.39 -19.61 -19.17
N ILE A 14 39.57 -18.34 -19.57
CA ILE A 14 38.77 -17.22 -19.05
C ILE A 14 37.36 -17.25 -19.64
N PHE A 15 37.21 -17.51 -20.94
CA PHE A 15 35.89 -17.70 -21.56
C PHE A 15 35.18 -18.98 -21.09
N ALA A 16 35.92 -20.06 -20.80
CA ALA A 16 35.34 -21.27 -20.23
C ALA A 16 34.92 -21.07 -18.76
N ALA A 17 35.67 -20.31 -17.97
CA ALA A 17 35.33 -19.99 -16.58
C ALA A 17 34.16 -18.99 -16.48
N THR A 18 34.07 -18.00 -17.36
CA THR A 18 32.90 -17.10 -17.43
C THR A 18 31.69 -17.79 -18.03
N ALA A 19 31.85 -18.71 -18.99
CA ALA A 19 30.74 -19.53 -19.49
C ALA A 19 30.25 -20.53 -18.44
N LEU A 20 31.14 -21.17 -17.66
CA LEU A 20 30.73 -22.01 -16.52
C LEU A 20 30.10 -21.17 -15.41
N LEU A 21 30.62 -20.00 -15.09
CA LEU A 21 30.02 -19.12 -14.09
C LEU A 21 28.68 -18.55 -14.59
N ALA A 22 28.50 -18.31 -15.89
CA ALA A 22 27.21 -17.98 -16.49
C ALA A 22 26.27 -19.19 -16.63
N LEU A 23 26.77 -20.42 -16.70
CA LEU A 23 25.98 -21.65 -16.64
C LEU A 23 25.66 -22.10 -15.21
N VAL A 24 26.41 -21.63 -14.21
CA VAL A 24 26.20 -21.91 -12.78
C VAL A 24 25.41 -20.75 -12.11
N LEU A 25 25.62 -19.49 -12.52
CA LEU A 25 24.81 -18.33 -12.10
C LEU A 25 23.60 -18.08 -13.01
N GLY A 26 23.68 -18.45 -14.29
CA GLY A 26 22.54 -18.51 -15.22
C GLY A 26 21.99 -19.93 -15.39
N GLY A 27 22.46 -20.87 -14.56
CA GLY A 27 21.96 -22.22 -14.46
C GLY A 27 20.54 -22.25 -13.92
N ALA A 28 19.59 -22.26 -14.85
CA ALA A 28 18.22 -22.73 -14.67
C ALA A 28 17.32 -21.94 -13.70
N VAL A 29 16.96 -20.70 -14.08
CA VAL A 29 15.53 -20.36 -14.06
C VAL A 29 14.91 -20.99 -15.31
N ALA A 30 14.95 -22.33 -15.38
CA ALA A 30 14.22 -23.05 -16.40
C ALA A 30 12.75 -22.88 -16.04
N SER A 31 11.99 -22.16 -16.88
CA SER A 31 10.53 -22.19 -16.82
C SER A 31 10.12 -23.65 -16.79
N ARG A 32 9.64 -24.13 -15.65
CA ARG A 32 9.12 -25.49 -15.54
C ARG A 32 7.71 -25.44 -16.10
N VAL A 33 7.36 -26.40 -16.95
CA VAL A 33 5.95 -26.62 -17.28
C VAL A 33 5.33 -27.20 -16.02
N ALA A 34 4.25 -26.59 -15.52
CA ALA A 34 3.51 -27.12 -14.38
C ALA A 34 3.09 -28.56 -14.69
N LEU A 35 3.45 -29.48 -13.81
CA LEU A 35 3.05 -30.88 -13.90
C LEU A 35 1.75 -31.10 -13.13
N ALA A 36 0.97 -32.11 -13.49
CA ALA A 36 -0.27 -32.45 -12.76
C ALA A 36 -0.01 -32.67 -11.26
N ASP A 37 1.14 -33.27 -10.92
CA ASP A 37 1.58 -33.49 -9.53
C ASP A 37 1.78 -32.19 -8.73
N ASP A 38 2.06 -31.06 -9.40
CA ASP A 38 2.20 -29.76 -8.72
C ASP A 38 0.86 -29.26 -8.14
N SER A 39 -0.27 -29.82 -8.60
CA SER A 39 -1.62 -29.42 -8.19
C SER A 39 -2.37 -30.43 -7.32
N ALA A 40 -1.78 -31.60 -7.04
CA ALA A 40 -2.49 -32.74 -6.43
C ALA A 40 -3.10 -32.47 -5.03
N ASN A 41 -2.66 -31.41 -4.35
CA ASN A 41 -3.15 -31.04 -3.01
C ASN A 41 -3.97 -29.75 -2.96
N TYR A 42 -4.25 -29.11 -4.09
CA TYR A 42 -4.98 -27.84 -4.17
C TYR A 42 -6.48 -28.04 -3.88
N PRO A 43 -7.23 -26.97 -3.52
CA PRO A 43 -8.69 -27.00 -3.52
C PRO A 43 -9.21 -27.57 -4.85
N ALA A 44 -10.27 -28.37 -4.79
CA ALA A 44 -10.80 -29.04 -5.99
C ALA A 44 -11.09 -28.05 -7.13
N ALA A 45 -11.61 -26.87 -6.81
CA ALA A 45 -11.90 -25.79 -7.77
C ALA A 45 -10.65 -25.23 -8.48
N SER A 46 -9.46 -25.44 -7.92
CA SER A 46 -8.18 -24.93 -8.43
C SER A 46 -7.36 -25.99 -9.18
N GLN A 47 -7.77 -27.27 -9.16
CA GLN A 47 -7.03 -28.35 -9.83
C GLN A 47 -7.21 -28.34 -11.35
N THR A 48 -8.41 -28.00 -11.83
CA THR A 48 -8.75 -28.02 -13.26
C THR A 48 -9.51 -26.76 -13.66
N ALA A 49 -9.15 -26.19 -14.79
CA ALA A 49 -9.85 -25.04 -15.34
C ALA A 49 -11.16 -25.48 -16.04
N PRO A 50 -12.24 -24.68 -15.98
CA PRO A 50 -13.42 -24.91 -16.81
C PRO A 50 -13.07 -24.94 -18.29
N THR A 51 -13.66 -25.88 -19.05
CA THR A 51 -13.46 -25.98 -20.50
C THR A 51 -14.39 -25.06 -21.29
N ASP A 52 -15.51 -24.66 -20.68
CA ASP A 52 -16.44 -23.68 -21.26
C ASP A 52 -15.83 -22.27 -21.19
N PRO A 53 -15.76 -21.51 -22.31
CA PRO A 53 -15.13 -20.18 -22.31
C PRO A 53 -15.79 -19.18 -21.36
N ALA A 54 -17.12 -19.19 -21.22
CA ALA A 54 -17.82 -18.25 -20.34
C ALA A 54 -17.55 -18.57 -18.87
N ALA A 55 -17.60 -19.85 -18.50
CA ALA A 55 -17.24 -20.31 -17.16
C ALA A 55 -15.76 -20.04 -16.83
N LEU A 56 -14.84 -20.18 -17.80
CA LEU A 56 -13.43 -19.88 -17.63
C LEU A 56 -13.20 -18.39 -17.36
N ILE A 57 -13.87 -17.50 -18.11
CA ILE A 57 -13.79 -16.05 -17.91
C ILE A 57 -14.40 -15.66 -16.55
N ALA A 58 -15.54 -16.24 -16.17
CA ALA A 58 -16.16 -16.00 -14.87
C ALA A 58 -15.25 -16.44 -13.71
N ARG A 59 -14.61 -17.60 -13.83
CA ARG A 59 -13.60 -18.07 -12.88
C ARG A 59 -12.41 -17.12 -12.81
N GLY A 60 -11.93 -16.66 -13.96
CA GLY A 60 -10.83 -15.70 -14.07
C GLY A 60 -11.15 -14.34 -13.43
N LYS A 61 -12.39 -13.87 -13.57
CA LYS A 61 -12.87 -12.64 -12.92
C LYS A 61 -12.78 -12.77 -11.40
N TYR A 62 -13.39 -13.82 -10.85
CA TYR A 62 -13.35 -14.12 -9.42
C TYR A 62 -11.90 -14.19 -8.91
N LEU A 63 -11.02 -14.89 -9.62
CA LEU A 63 -9.61 -15.04 -9.21
C LEU A 63 -8.86 -13.71 -9.28
N SER A 64 -9.18 -12.85 -10.24
CA SER A 64 -8.56 -11.54 -10.40
C SER A 64 -9.03 -10.55 -9.33
N GLU A 65 -10.27 -10.70 -8.87
CA GLU A 65 -10.84 -10.00 -7.71
C GLU A 65 -10.14 -10.48 -6.43
N ALA A 66 -10.13 -11.80 -6.16
CA ALA A 66 -9.46 -12.39 -5.00
C ALA A 66 -7.95 -12.12 -4.92
N ALA A 67 -7.30 -11.87 -6.06
CA ALA A 67 -5.88 -11.56 -6.14
C ALA A 67 -5.55 -10.07 -6.10
N ASP A 68 -6.54 -9.17 -5.93
CA ASP A 68 -6.31 -7.72 -5.91
C ASP A 68 -5.59 -7.18 -7.15
N CYS A 69 -5.87 -7.75 -8.34
CA CYS A 69 -5.19 -7.31 -9.57
C CYS A 69 -5.58 -5.87 -9.95
N MET A 70 -6.87 -5.53 -9.83
CA MET A 70 -7.41 -4.25 -10.31
C MET A 70 -6.88 -3.04 -9.52
N PRO A 71 -6.89 -3.03 -8.16
CA PRO A 71 -6.42 -1.88 -7.37
C PRO A 71 -4.98 -1.50 -7.70
N CYS A 72 -4.09 -2.49 -7.82
CA CYS A 72 -2.70 -2.22 -8.17
C CYS A 72 -2.56 -1.74 -9.62
N HIS A 73 -3.33 -2.29 -10.56
CA HIS A 73 -3.22 -1.98 -11.98
C HIS A 73 -4.21 -0.89 -12.45
N THR A 74 -4.63 0.02 -11.56
CA THR A 74 -5.50 1.14 -11.93
C THR A 74 -5.07 2.41 -11.20
N GLY A 75 -4.44 3.34 -11.92
CA GLY A 75 -4.06 4.64 -11.37
C GLY A 75 -5.24 5.62 -11.24
N PRO A 76 -5.07 6.73 -10.50
CA PRO A 76 -6.08 7.79 -10.42
C PRO A 76 -6.43 8.34 -11.80
N ASN A 77 -7.71 8.33 -12.17
CA ASN A 77 -8.23 8.73 -13.50
C ASN A 77 -7.80 7.82 -14.67
N HIS A 78 -7.32 6.61 -14.39
CA HIS A 78 -7.05 5.59 -15.41
C HIS A 78 -8.24 4.64 -15.57
N ALA A 79 -8.37 4.03 -16.75
CA ALA A 79 -9.31 2.95 -16.95
C ALA A 79 -8.89 1.71 -16.13
N PRO A 80 -9.83 0.85 -15.69
CA PRO A 80 -9.49 -0.36 -14.96
C PRO A 80 -8.42 -1.20 -15.67
N PHE A 81 -7.46 -1.72 -14.92
CA PHE A 81 -6.34 -2.55 -15.40
C PHE A 81 -5.33 -1.87 -16.33
N SER A 82 -5.49 -0.57 -16.63
CA SER A 82 -4.61 0.15 -17.56
C SER A 82 -3.32 0.69 -16.92
N GLY A 83 -3.04 0.33 -15.67
CA GLY A 83 -1.85 0.74 -14.92
C GLY A 83 -1.93 2.18 -14.42
N GLY A 84 -0.78 2.76 -14.10
CA GLY A 84 -0.64 4.17 -13.73
C GLY A 84 -0.69 4.45 -12.23
N LEU A 85 -0.90 3.45 -11.38
CA LEU A 85 -0.73 3.63 -9.94
C LEU A 85 0.76 3.72 -9.63
N VAL A 86 1.20 4.75 -8.91
CA VAL A 86 2.60 4.88 -8.48
C VAL A 86 2.73 4.36 -7.06
N MET A 87 3.34 3.18 -6.92
CA MET A 87 3.69 2.65 -5.60
C MET A 87 4.89 3.41 -5.06
N ASN A 88 4.73 3.99 -3.88
CA ASN A 88 5.83 4.63 -3.17
C ASN A 88 6.69 3.55 -2.52
N THR A 89 8.01 3.64 -2.73
CA THR A 89 8.97 2.78 -2.04
C THR A 89 10.01 3.66 -1.37
N PRO A 90 10.75 3.14 -0.36
CA PRO A 90 11.91 3.84 0.20
C PRO A 90 12.98 4.19 -0.84
N PHE A 91 12.93 3.58 -2.03
CA PHE A 91 13.91 3.72 -3.10
C PHE A 91 13.44 4.61 -4.27
N GLY A 92 12.20 5.11 -4.23
CA GLY A 92 11.57 5.90 -5.30
C GLY A 92 10.22 5.32 -5.74
N GLY A 93 9.58 5.95 -6.72
CA GLY A 93 8.28 5.54 -7.23
C GLY A 93 8.36 4.41 -8.26
N LEU A 94 7.47 3.43 -8.13
CA LEU A 94 7.30 2.32 -9.07
C LEU A 94 5.89 2.34 -9.67
N PRO A 95 5.73 2.86 -10.90
CA PRO A 95 4.46 2.84 -11.62
C PRO A 95 4.04 1.42 -11.97
N THR A 96 2.75 1.11 -11.84
CA THR A 96 2.19 -0.18 -12.25
C THR A 96 1.88 -0.19 -13.75
N PRO A 97 2.13 -1.31 -14.45
CA PRO A 97 1.96 -1.41 -15.89
C PRO A 97 0.49 -1.63 -16.28
N ASN A 98 0.18 -1.34 -17.53
CA ASN A 98 -1.06 -1.72 -18.19
C ASN A 98 -1.10 -3.25 -18.41
N ILE A 99 -2.14 -3.92 -17.92
CA ILE A 99 -2.37 -5.37 -18.07
C ILE A 99 -3.63 -5.70 -18.88
N THR A 100 -4.17 -4.72 -19.61
CA THR A 100 -5.23 -4.94 -20.61
C THR A 100 -4.68 -5.69 -21.83
N PRO A 101 -5.53 -6.26 -22.71
CA PRO A 101 -5.07 -6.98 -23.90
C PRO A 101 -4.60 -6.06 -25.03
N ASP A 102 -4.32 -4.78 -24.76
CA ASP A 102 -3.70 -3.91 -25.73
C ASP A 102 -2.33 -4.47 -26.17
N LYS A 103 -2.09 -4.49 -27.48
CA LYS A 103 -0.90 -5.12 -28.07
C LYS A 103 0.34 -4.22 -28.04
N GLN A 104 0.19 -2.92 -27.80
CA GLN A 104 1.32 -1.99 -27.86
C GLN A 104 1.85 -1.62 -26.48
N THR A 105 0.93 -1.41 -25.55
CA THR A 105 1.18 -0.87 -24.21
C THR A 105 0.76 -1.83 -23.10
N GLY A 106 -0.09 -2.83 -23.41
CA GLY A 106 -0.55 -3.86 -22.48
C GLY A 106 0.12 -5.22 -22.68
N ILE A 107 -0.57 -6.28 -22.25
CA ILE A 107 -0.09 -7.67 -22.31
C ILE A 107 -0.61 -8.44 -23.53
N GLY A 108 -1.21 -7.78 -24.51
CA GLY A 108 -1.90 -8.43 -25.64
C GLY A 108 -1.03 -9.34 -26.53
N ASN A 109 0.29 -9.21 -26.47
CA ASN A 109 1.24 -10.08 -27.19
C ASN A 109 1.85 -11.19 -26.32
N TRP A 110 1.47 -11.30 -25.04
CA TRP A 110 2.05 -12.29 -24.14
C TRP A 110 1.49 -13.68 -24.43
N SER A 111 2.38 -14.65 -24.62
CA SER A 111 2.00 -16.06 -24.69
C SER A 111 1.50 -16.57 -23.34
N ASP A 112 0.90 -17.77 -23.29
CA ASP A 112 0.49 -18.39 -22.03
C ASP A 112 1.69 -18.63 -21.11
N ARG A 113 2.82 -18.99 -21.72
CA ARG A 113 4.09 -19.15 -21.02
C ARG A 113 4.60 -17.84 -20.43
N ASP A 114 4.52 -16.75 -21.18
CA ASP A 114 4.96 -15.43 -20.69
C ASP A 114 4.13 -14.97 -19.50
N PHE A 115 2.80 -15.10 -19.59
CA PHE A 115 1.90 -14.75 -18.50
C PHE A 115 2.13 -15.63 -17.27
N TYR A 116 2.24 -16.95 -17.47
CA TYR A 116 2.56 -17.87 -16.38
C TYR A 116 3.89 -17.53 -15.72
N ASN A 117 4.95 -17.28 -16.50
CA ASN A 117 6.27 -16.93 -15.98
C ASN A 117 6.28 -15.61 -15.20
N ALA A 118 5.50 -14.61 -15.63
CA ALA A 118 5.40 -13.35 -14.92
C ALA A 118 4.80 -13.55 -13.52
N LEU A 119 3.74 -14.35 -13.40
CA LEU A 119 3.09 -14.64 -12.10
C LEU A 119 3.91 -15.62 -11.26
N HIS A 120 4.41 -16.70 -11.85
CA HIS A 120 5.06 -17.78 -11.10
C HIS A 120 6.52 -17.54 -10.80
N TYR A 121 7.22 -16.83 -11.68
CA TYR A 121 8.64 -16.63 -11.58
C TYR A 121 9.01 -15.16 -11.55
N GLY A 122 8.09 -14.21 -11.72
CA GLY A 122 8.46 -12.79 -11.79
C GLY A 122 9.31 -12.47 -13.02
N ASP A 123 9.14 -13.20 -14.12
CA ASP A 123 9.91 -13.02 -15.35
C ASP A 123 8.99 -12.48 -16.45
N ALA A 124 9.19 -11.23 -16.85
CA ALA A 124 8.46 -10.63 -17.97
C ALA A 124 9.16 -10.89 -19.31
N PRO A 125 8.43 -10.80 -20.45
CA PRO A 125 9.04 -10.87 -21.77
C PRO A 125 10.17 -9.85 -21.97
N GLY A 126 11.22 -10.30 -22.66
CA GLY A 126 12.41 -9.51 -22.95
C GLY A 126 13.55 -9.72 -21.96
N HIS A 127 14.53 -8.80 -21.99
CA HIS A 127 15.78 -8.94 -21.25
C HIS A 127 16.16 -7.66 -20.51
N SER A 128 16.66 -7.81 -19.28
CA SER A 128 17.20 -6.71 -18.46
C SER A 128 18.61 -6.28 -18.91
N TYR A 129 19.37 -7.25 -19.40
CA TYR A 129 20.74 -7.14 -19.90
C TYR A 129 21.01 -8.34 -20.81
N LEU A 130 22.09 -8.33 -21.61
CA LEU A 130 22.38 -9.29 -22.71
C LEU A 130 22.09 -10.77 -22.42
N VAL A 131 22.17 -11.21 -21.16
CA VAL A 131 21.94 -12.61 -20.75
C VAL A 131 20.85 -12.82 -19.70
N PHE A 132 20.23 -11.75 -19.16
CA PHE A 132 19.31 -11.85 -18.02
C PHE A 132 17.85 -11.59 -18.44
N PRO A 133 16.88 -12.42 -17.99
CA PRO A 133 15.45 -12.14 -18.14
C PRO A 133 15.07 -10.74 -17.63
N LYS A 134 13.94 -10.20 -18.12
CA LYS A 134 13.35 -8.99 -17.54
C LYS A 134 12.68 -9.31 -16.19
N PHE A 135 13.48 -9.38 -15.12
CA PHE A 135 12.98 -9.64 -13.77
C PHE A 135 12.03 -8.53 -13.32
N LEU A 136 10.85 -8.91 -12.84
CA LEU A 136 9.89 -8.03 -12.18
C LEU A 136 10.39 -7.66 -10.79
N TYR A 137 10.07 -6.43 -10.38
CA TYR A 137 10.28 -6.03 -8.99
C TYR A 137 9.32 -6.80 -8.09
N PRO A 138 9.74 -7.24 -6.89
CA PRO A 138 8.91 -8.01 -5.97
C PRO A 138 7.73 -7.23 -5.37
N ALA A 139 7.56 -5.95 -5.74
CA ALA A 139 6.31 -5.23 -5.54
C ALA A 139 5.15 -5.85 -6.33
N MET A 140 5.43 -6.51 -7.47
CA MET A 140 4.50 -7.48 -8.03
C MET A 140 4.66 -8.77 -7.20
N PRO A 141 3.60 -9.26 -6.51
CA PRO A 141 3.74 -10.30 -5.49
C PRO A 141 3.87 -11.71 -6.09
N TYR A 142 4.80 -11.89 -7.04
CA TYR A 142 5.10 -13.19 -7.65
C TYR A 142 5.64 -14.21 -6.63
N THR A 143 6.18 -13.73 -5.50
CA THR A 143 6.56 -14.55 -4.34
C THR A 143 5.36 -15.25 -3.69
N SER A 144 4.16 -14.71 -3.88
CA SER A 144 2.90 -15.30 -3.46
C SER A 144 2.20 -15.98 -4.65
N TYR A 145 2.14 -15.35 -5.82
CA TYR A 145 1.50 -15.94 -7.01
C TYR A 145 2.19 -17.18 -7.57
N THR A 146 3.45 -17.45 -7.23
CA THR A 146 4.14 -18.72 -7.52
C THR A 146 3.41 -19.95 -6.98
N LYS A 147 2.52 -19.72 -6.00
CA LYS A 147 1.69 -20.74 -5.38
C LYS A 147 0.38 -21.00 -6.13
N LEU A 148 0.02 -20.22 -7.14
CA LEU A 148 -1.22 -20.42 -7.90
C LEU A 148 -1.14 -21.70 -8.74
N SER A 149 -2.29 -22.33 -9.01
CA SER A 149 -2.31 -23.45 -9.95
C SER A 149 -2.19 -22.92 -11.38
N TYR A 150 -1.66 -23.74 -12.29
CA TYR A 150 -1.64 -23.39 -13.71
C TYR A 150 -3.05 -23.11 -14.25
N ALA A 151 -4.03 -23.94 -13.86
CA ALA A 151 -5.43 -23.79 -14.23
C ALA A 151 -5.99 -22.41 -13.87
N ASP A 152 -5.75 -21.95 -12.64
CA ASP A 152 -6.22 -20.64 -12.17
C ASP A 152 -5.47 -19.49 -12.86
N VAL A 153 -4.16 -19.62 -13.08
CA VAL A 153 -3.40 -18.60 -13.83
C VAL A 153 -3.91 -18.44 -15.26
N MET A 154 -4.28 -19.53 -15.92
CA MET A 154 -4.89 -19.47 -17.27
C MET A 154 -6.31 -18.90 -17.24
N ALA A 155 -7.09 -19.16 -16.19
CA ALA A 155 -8.39 -18.54 -16.01
C ALA A 155 -8.27 -17.01 -15.83
N ILE A 156 -7.35 -16.55 -14.97
CA ILE A 156 -7.04 -15.12 -14.80
C ILE A 156 -6.67 -14.50 -16.15
N LYS A 157 -5.79 -15.15 -16.92
CA LYS A 157 -5.43 -14.68 -18.26
C LYS A 157 -6.64 -14.57 -19.17
N ALA A 158 -7.50 -15.58 -19.20
CA ALA A 158 -8.70 -15.57 -20.04
C ALA A 158 -9.63 -14.39 -19.70
N TYR A 159 -9.81 -14.07 -18.42
CA TYR A 159 -10.56 -12.89 -18.01
C TYR A 159 -9.88 -11.59 -18.47
N LEU A 160 -8.59 -11.39 -18.18
CA LEU A 160 -7.88 -10.17 -18.58
C LEU A 160 -7.91 -9.97 -20.11
N PHE A 161 -7.80 -11.05 -20.88
CA PHE A 161 -7.85 -11.00 -22.35
C PHE A 161 -9.28 -10.84 -22.91
N SER A 162 -10.31 -10.96 -22.08
CA SER A 162 -11.70 -10.63 -22.45
C SER A 162 -12.04 -9.15 -22.28
N LEU A 163 -11.19 -8.38 -21.59
CA LEU A 163 -11.40 -6.95 -21.34
C LEU A 163 -11.20 -6.10 -22.60
N ALA A 164 -11.74 -4.88 -22.56
CA ALA A 164 -11.45 -3.89 -23.59
C ALA A 164 -9.96 -3.50 -23.56
N PRO A 165 -9.25 -3.47 -24.70
CA PRO A 165 -7.88 -3.00 -24.74
C PRO A 165 -7.83 -1.49 -24.49
N VAL A 166 -6.92 -1.06 -23.61
CA VAL A 166 -6.68 0.36 -23.33
C VAL A 166 -5.25 0.69 -23.74
N ASN A 167 -5.06 1.71 -24.57
CA ASN A 167 -3.73 2.21 -24.89
C ASN A 167 -3.26 3.14 -23.75
N ALA A 168 -2.35 2.66 -22.92
CA ALA A 168 -1.81 3.37 -21.77
C ALA A 168 -0.30 3.07 -21.66
N PRO A 169 0.56 3.91 -22.24
CA PRO A 169 2.02 3.70 -22.23
C PRO A 169 2.61 3.62 -20.82
N GLU A 170 3.65 2.80 -20.66
CA GLU A 170 4.39 2.65 -19.39
C GLU A 170 5.01 3.98 -18.97
N VAL A 171 4.80 4.36 -17.70
CA VAL A 171 5.48 5.50 -17.08
C VAL A 171 6.82 5.02 -16.52
N PRO A 172 7.95 5.70 -16.82
CA PRO A 172 9.24 5.31 -16.27
C PRO A 172 9.26 5.36 -14.73
N SER A 173 9.88 4.35 -14.12
CA SER A 173 10.12 4.37 -12.67
C SER A 173 11.10 5.47 -12.28
N THR A 174 10.86 6.07 -11.10
CA THR A 174 11.73 7.05 -10.46
C THR A 174 12.63 6.43 -9.39
N MET A 175 12.74 5.09 -9.36
CA MET A 175 13.68 4.40 -8.47
C MET A 175 15.10 4.90 -8.68
N LYS A 176 15.83 5.07 -7.58
CA LYS A 176 17.20 5.59 -7.58
C LYS A 176 18.20 4.45 -7.73
N PHE A 177 19.39 4.77 -8.22
CA PHE A 177 20.52 3.83 -8.19
C PHE A 177 20.82 3.41 -6.75
N PRO A 178 21.12 2.11 -6.49
CA PRO A 178 21.24 1.01 -7.44
C PRO A 178 19.94 0.27 -7.78
N PHE A 179 18.82 0.60 -7.15
CA PHE A 179 17.55 -0.13 -7.26
C PHE A 179 16.87 -0.01 -8.64
N ASN A 180 17.23 0.99 -9.44
CA ASN A 180 16.82 1.07 -10.85
C ASN A 180 17.51 0.05 -11.76
N GLN A 181 18.52 -0.67 -11.29
CA GLN A 181 19.24 -1.67 -12.07
C GLN A 181 18.60 -3.05 -11.89
N ARG A 182 17.87 -3.52 -12.91
CA ARG A 182 17.23 -4.85 -12.91
C ARG A 182 18.16 -6.03 -12.57
N PRO A 183 19.46 -6.06 -12.94
CA PRO A 183 20.35 -7.14 -12.53
C PRO A 183 20.51 -7.31 -11.01
N VAL A 184 20.29 -6.26 -10.22
CA VAL A 184 20.32 -6.35 -8.74
C VAL A 184 19.25 -7.32 -8.23
N LEU A 185 18.14 -7.46 -8.95
CA LEU A 185 17.06 -8.39 -8.61
C LEU A 185 17.49 -9.85 -8.64
N LEU A 186 18.53 -10.21 -9.42
CA LEU A 186 19.05 -11.58 -9.41
C LEU A 186 19.55 -11.98 -8.02
N GLY A 187 20.34 -11.11 -7.38
CA GLY A 187 20.84 -11.34 -6.03
C GLY A 187 19.72 -11.44 -5.01
N TRP A 188 18.73 -10.53 -5.11
CA TRP A 188 17.55 -10.55 -4.24
C TRP A 188 16.76 -11.86 -4.37
N ARG A 189 16.53 -12.33 -5.59
CA ARG A 189 15.80 -13.58 -5.87
C ARG A 189 16.50 -14.80 -5.29
N ILE A 190 17.82 -14.90 -5.44
CA ILE A 190 18.61 -16.01 -4.87
C ILE A 190 18.43 -16.10 -3.34
N LEU A 191 18.30 -14.96 -2.67
CA LEU A 191 18.18 -14.90 -1.21
C LEU A 191 16.75 -15.10 -0.70
N PHE A 192 15.75 -14.61 -1.43
CA PHE A 192 14.40 -14.45 -0.89
C PHE A 192 13.28 -15.14 -1.68
N PHE A 193 13.52 -15.53 -2.94
CA PHE A 193 12.48 -16.13 -3.77
C PHE A 193 12.57 -17.65 -3.77
N HIS A 194 11.51 -18.30 -3.29
CA HIS A 194 11.32 -19.75 -3.30
C HIS A 194 10.12 -20.08 -4.19
N ALA A 195 10.39 -20.37 -5.46
CA ALA A 195 9.35 -20.71 -6.42
C ALA A 195 8.71 -22.07 -6.08
N GLY A 196 7.40 -22.18 -6.25
CA GLY A 196 6.72 -23.46 -6.21
C GLY A 196 5.32 -23.42 -5.62
N PRO A 197 4.59 -24.54 -5.77
CA PRO A 197 3.21 -24.64 -5.33
C PRO A 197 3.06 -24.47 -3.82
N LEU A 198 1.86 -24.07 -3.39
CA LEU A 198 1.52 -24.04 -1.98
C LEU A 198 1.58 -25.45 -1.40
N LYS A 199 2.41 -25.63 -0.36
CA LYS A 199 2.49 -26.89 0.37
C LYS A 199 1.33 -27.00 1.35
N MET A 200 0.25 -27.63 0.91
CA MET A 200 -0.93 -27.87 1.75
C MET A 200 -0.75 -29.13 2.59
N ASN A 201 -1.20 -29.08 3.85
CA ASN A 201 -1.22 -30.26 4.70
C ASN A 201 -2.33 -31.22 4.23
N PRO A 202 -2.04 -32.49 3.93
CA PRO A 202 -3.05 -33.45 3.50
C PRO A 202 -4.19 -33.67 4.52
N ALA A 203 -3.93 -33.42 5.81
CA ALA A 203 -4.92 -33.52 6.88
C ALA A 203 -5.91 -32.35 6.95
N TRP A 204 -5.67 -31.27 6.19
CA TRP A 204 -6.60 -30.15 6.12
C TRP A 204 -7.88 -30.53 5.38
N ASN A 205 -9.01 -30.05 5.89
CA ASN A 205 -10.28 -30.11 5.17
C ASN A 205 -10.31 -29.06 4.04
N ASP A 206 -11.37 -29.09 3.23
CA ASP A 206 -11.48 -28.22 2.05
C ASP A 206 -11.50 -26.74 2.40
N SER A 207 -12.18 -26.36 3.49
CA SER A 207 -12.21 -24.98 4.00
C SER A 207 -10.81 -24.47 4.34
N MET A 208 -10.00 -25.27 5.04
CA MET A 208 -8.63 -24.89 5.38
C MET A 208 -7.72 -24.80 4.15
N LYS A 209 -7.88 -25.70 3.18
CA LYS A 209 -7.11 -25.65 1.92
C LYS A 209 -7.47 -24.43 1.09
N ASN A 210 -8.77 -24.12 0.97
CA ASN A 210 -9.26 -22.95 0.24
C ASN A 210 -8.81 -21.66 0.93
N GLY A 211 -8.97 -21.58 2.25
CA GLY A 211 -8.48 -20.46 3.06
C GLY A 211 -6.98 -20.24 2.91
N ALA A 212 -6.17 -21.31 2.98
CA ALA A 212 -4.74 -21.22 2.73
C ALA A 212 -4.43 -20.69 1.32
N TYR A 213 -5.14 -21.17 0.31
CA TYR A 213 -4.95 -20.74 -1.07
C TYR A 213 -5.31 -19.26 -1.28
N LEU A 214 -6.43 -18.83 -0.71
CA LEU A 214 -6.90 -17.45 -0.75
C LEU A 214 -5.99 -16.51 0.04
N THR A 215 -5.47 -16.91 1.19
CA THR A 215 -4.59 -16.08 2.02
C THR A 215 -3.15 -16.03 1.49
N GLU A 216 -2.57 -17.16 1.11
CA GLU A 216 -1.14 -17.28 0.81
C GLU A 216 -0.79 -17.02 -0.66
N ALA A 217 -1.73 -17.31 -1.57
CA ALA A 217 -1.48 -17.24 -3.02
C ALA A 217 -2.22 -16.06 -3.65
N LEU A 218 -3.56 -16.03 -3.57
CA LEU A 218 -4.38 -15.01 -4.21
C LEU A 218 -4.28 -13.66 -3.48
N GLY A 219 -4.79 -13.57 -2.25
CA GLY A 219 -4.83 -12.34 -1.47
C GLY A 219 -3.49 -11.93 -0.84
N HIS A 220 -2.44 -12.74 -1.03
CA HIS A 220 -1.04 -12.46 -0.66
C HIS A 220 -0.88 -11.75 0.70
N CYS A 221 -1.69 -12.11 1.70
CA CYS A 221 -1.86 -11.31 2.92
C CYS A 221 -0.53 -11.15 3.69
N GLY A 222 0.36 -12.14 3.55
CA GLY A 222 1.70 -12.12 4.12
C GLY A 222 2.59 -10.99 3.59
N GLU A 223 2.34 -10.44 2.40
CA GLU A 223 3.17 -9.37 1.81
C GLU A 223 3.05 -8.05 2.58
N CYS A 224 1.91 -7.81 3.23
CA CYS A 224 1.65 -6.64 4.07
C CYS A 224 1.78 -6.97 5.57
N HIS A 225 1.32 -8.15 5.99
CA HIS A 225 1.25 -8.52 7.41
C HIS A 225 2.50 -9.23 7.94
N THR A 226 3.58 -9.33 7.16
CA THR A 226 4.85 -9.93 7.60
C THR A 226 5.98 -8.89 7.52
N PRO A 227 6.80 -8.74 8.58
CA PRO A 227 7.87 -7.77 8.57
C PRO A 227 8.93 -8.11 7.53
N ARG A 228 9.54 -7.06 6.97
CA ARG A 228 10.60 -7.15 5.96
C ARG A 228 11.97 -6.83 6.57
N ASN A 229 13.00 -7.52 6.09
CA ASN A 229 14.38 -7.19 6.41
C ASN A 229 14.85 -5.94 5.63
N ILE A 230 16.08 -5.48 5.89
CA ILE A 230 16.65 -4.28 5.25
C ILE A 230 16.75 -4.37 3.71
N MET A 231 16.73 -5.59 3.15
CA MET A 231 16.72 -5.84 1.71
C MET A 231 15.29 -6.01 1.16
N SER A 232 14.26 -5.62 1.94
CA SER A 232 12.84 -5.74 1.59
C SER A 232 12.33 -7.18 1.38
N GLY A 233 13.08 -8.20 1.83
CA GLY A 233 12.62 -9.60 1.84
C GLY A 233 11.78 -9.91 3.09
N LEU A 234 10.73 -10.72 2.95
CA LEU A 234 9.88 -11.15 4.08
C LEU A 234 10.69 -11.96 5.10
N ILE A 235 10.49 -11.68 6.39
CA ILE A 235 11.05 -12.46 7.49
C ILE A 235 10.06 -13.59 7.80
N LEU A 236 10.15 -14.70 7.07
CA LEU A 236 9.16 -15.79 7.12
C LEU A 236 8.98 -16.43 8.52
N SER A 237 9.98 -16.34 9.40
CA SER A 237 9.84 -16.78 10.79
C SER A 237 8.86 -15.93 11.61
N GLN A 238 8.52 -14.73 11.12
CA GLN A 238 7.57 -13.78 11.68
C GLN A 238 6.36 -13.60 10.75
N ALA A 239 6.03 -14.62 9.95
CA ALA A 239 4.87 -14.58 9.06
C ALA A 239 3.61 -14.16 9.81
N TYR A 240 2.92 -13.14 9.31
CA TYR A 240 1.70 -12.56 9.88
C TYR A 240 1.85 -11.81 11.21
N ALA A 241 3.07 -11.54 11.68
CA ALA A 241 3.33 -10.83 12.94
C ALA A 241 2.96 -9.33 12.94
N GLY A 242 2.56 -8.79 11.79
CA GLY A 242 2.31 -7.37 11.56
C GLY A 242 3.57 -6.62 11.10
N ALA A 243 3.37 -5.54 10.34
CA ALA A 243 4.45 -4.75 9.78
C ALA A 243 4.01 -3.32 9.43
N PRO A 244 4.92 -2.33 9.46
CA PRO A 244 4.66 -1.02 8.89
C PRO A 244 4.54 -1.09 7.36
N ILE A 245 3.55 -0.40 6.80
CA ILE A 245 3.28 -0.27 5.37
C ILE A 245 2.96 1.21 5.08
N ASP A 246 3.88 1.91 4.42
CA ASP A 246 3.81 3.36 4.20
C ASP A 246 3.50 4.14 5.49
N ALA A 247 2.39 4.89 5.51
CA ALA A 247 1.92 5.66 6.67
C ALA A 247 0.98 4.85 7.59
N TYR A 248 0.92 3.54 7.40
CA TYR A 248 0.03 2.61 8.12
C TYR A 248 0.81 1.48 8.78
N PHE A 249 0.14 0.74 9.64
CA PHE A 249 0.65 -0.47 10.26
C PHE A 249 -0.35 -1.61 10.02
N ALA A 250 0.09 -2.61 9.25
CA ALA A 250 -0.66 -3.85 9.07
C ALA A 250 -0.56 -4.66 10.39
N PRO A 251 -1.69 -4.92 11.08
CA PRO A 251 -1.68 -5.59 12.37
C PRO A 251 -1.24 -7.06 12.28
N ASN A 252 -0.99 -7.69 13.42
CA ASN A 252 -0.76 -9.13 13.49
C ASN A 252 -2.07 -9.87 13.13
N ILE A 253 -2.02 -10.75 12.12
CA ILE A 253 -3.16 -11.57 11.69
C ILE A 253 -2.91 -13.07 11.87
N SER A 254 -1.92 -13.44 12.68
CA SER A 254 -1.69 -14.83 13.05
C SER A 254 -2.79 -15.39 13.95
N SER A 255 -2.75 -16.70 14.18
CA SER A 255 -3.64 -17.43 15.08
C SER A 255 -3.40 -17.14 16.57
N ASP A 256 -2.46 -16.23 16.89
CA ASP A 256 -2.25 -15.81 18.27
C ASP A 256 -3.52 -15.22 18.87
N LYS A 257 -3.84 -15.62 20.11
CA LYS A 257 -5.10 -15.25 20.77
C LYS A 257 -5.03 -13.93 21.51
N ALA A 258 -3.83 -13.41 21.78
CA ALA A 258 -3.65 -12.18 22.53
C ALA A 258 -3.47 -10.97 21.60
N THR A 259 -2.72 -11.17 20.52
CA THR A 259 -2.25 -10.11 19.62
C THR A 259 -2.64 -10.33 18.17
N GLY A 260 -3.06 -11.54 17.79
CA GLY A 260 -3.55 -11.90 16.47
C GLY A 260 -5.07 -12.01 16.40
N VAL A 261 -5.57 -12.61 15.31
CA VAL A 261 -7.02 -12.79 15.07
C VAL A 261 -7.59 -14.05 15.71
N GLY A 262 -6.75 -14.87 16.36
CA GLY A 262 -7.14 -16.19 16.89
C GLY A 262 -8.20 -16.17 17.99
N ALA A 263 -8.44 -15.01 18.62
CA ALA A 263 -9.50 -14.83 19.61
C ALA A 263 -10.71 -14.04 19.11
N TRP A 264 -10.70 -13.57 17.85
CA TRP A 264 -11.85 -12.89 17.27
C TRP A 264 -13.01 -13.88 17.11
N ALA A 265 -14.24 -13.41 17.30
CA ALA A 265 -15.37 -14.18 16.79
C ALA A 265 -15.22 -14.29 15.27
N GLN A 266 -15.44 -15.48 14.71
CA GLN A 266 -15.29 -15.69 13.27
C GLN A 266 -16.18 -14.72 12.47
N SER A 267 -17.39 -14.45 12.96
CA SER A 267 -18.30 -13.47 12.37
C SER A 267 -17.73 -12.05 12.33
N ASP A 268 -16.90 -11.67 13.30
CA ASP A 268 -16.28 -10.35 13.30
C ASP A 268 -15.18 -10.23 12.24
N LEU A 269 -14.36 -11.28 12.09
CA LEU A 269 -13.33 -11.31 11.05
C LEU A 269 -13.95 -11.37 9.65
N VAL A 270 -15.00 -12.16 9.48
CA VAL A 270 -15.76 -12.22 8.21
C VAL A 270 -16.40 -10.87 7.90
N ALA A 271 -17.03 -10.20 8.87
CA ALA A 271 -17.56 -8.86 8.67
C ALA A 271 -16.43 -7.83 8.38
N TYR A 272 -15.24 -8.02 8.94
CA TYR A 272 -14.10 -7.17 8.60
C TYR A 272 -13.66 -7.32 7.14
N LEU A 273 -13.54 -8.55 6.67
CA LEU A 273 -13.10 -8.85 5.32
C LEU A 273 -14.19 -8.54 4.28
N HIS A 274 -15.46 -8.86 4.57
CA HIS A 274 -16.54 -8.73 3.60
C HIS A 274 -17.27 -7.39 3.68
N ASP A 275 -17.45 -6.89 4.90
CA ASP A 275 -18.33 -5.78 5.21
C ASP A 275 -17.60 -4.48 5.57
N ASP A 276 -16.30 -4.37 5.28
CA ASP A 276 -15.44 -3.24 5.64
C ASP A 276 -15.20 -3.10 7.16
N GLY A 277 -15.69 -4.03 7.97
CA GLY A 277 -15.60 -4.00 9.44
C GLY A 277 -16.94 -3.97 10.14
N ASN A 278 -16.86 -3.86 11.46
CA ASN A 278 -18.02 -3.79 12.33
C ASN A 278 -17.75 -2.90 13.56
N MET A 279 -18.78 -2.68 14.36
CA MET A 279 -18.71 -1.81 15.54
C MET A 279 -18.10 -2.48 16.78
N VAL A 280 -17.54 -3.69 16.63
CA VAL A 280 -16.92 -4.46 17.71
C VAL A 280 -15.40 -4.41 17.55
N LYS A 281 -14.91 -4.86 16.39
CA LYS A 281 -13.49 -4.97 16.07
C LYS A 281 -12.94 -3.81 15.24
N GLY A 282 -13.83 -2.94 14.79
CA GLY A 282 -13.49 -1.75 14.02
C GLY A 282 -13.61 -1.95 12.52
N SER A 283 -13.06 -0.98 11.81
CA SER A 283 -13.16 -0.80 10.36
C SER A 283 -11.85 -1.05 9.65
N ALA A 284 -11.90 -1.50 8.39
CA ALA A 284 -10.77 -1.38 7.49
C ALA A 284 -10.58 0.11 7.11
N PHE A 285 -9.32 0.50 6.93
CA PHE A 285 -8.93 1.83 6.47
C PHE A 285 -7.55 1.78 5.82
N GLY A 286 -7.16 2.86 5.15
CA GLY A 286 -5.93 2.90 4.38
C GLY A 286 -5.91 1.80 3.31
N PRO A 287 -4.76 1.14 3.06
CA PRO A 287 -4.64 0.09 2.06
C PRO A 287 -5.60 -1.08 2.29
N MET A 288 -5.93 -1.41 3.55
CA MET A 288 -6.84 -2.52 3.84
C MET A 288 -8.28 -2.21 3.41
N ALA A 289 -8.73 -0.95 3.46
CA ALA A 289 -10.05 -0.59 2.94
C ALA A 289 -10.13 -0.77 1.42
N GLU A 290 -9.02 -0.57 0.69
CA GLU A 290 -8.99 -0.84 -0.75
C GLU A 290 -9.04 -2.34 -1.06
N VAL A 291 -8.31 -3.16 -0.27
CA VAL A 291 -8.39 -4.63 -0.34
C VAL A 291 -9.81 -5.09 -0.07
N VAL A 292 -10.44 -4.60 1.01
CA VAL A 292 -11.83 -4.99 1.31
C VAL A 292 -12.75 -4.59 0.18
N LYS A 293 -12.73 -3.32 -0.23
CA LYS A 293 -13.64 -2.79 -1.25
C LYS A 293 -13.49 -3.49 -2.61
N ASN A 294 -12.28 -3.84 -3.01
CA ASN A 294 -12.01 -4.29 -4.38
C ASN A 294 -11.70 -5.79 -4.51
N SER A 295 -11.54 -6.51 -3.41
CA SER A 295 -11.20 -7.94 -3.39
C SER A 295 -12.08 -8.75 -2.43
N THR A 296 -11.89 -8.68 -1.11
CA THR A 296 -12.58 -9.59 -0.19
C THR A 296 -14.09 -9.36 -0.11
N SER A 297 -14.58 -8.13 -0.31
CA SER A 297 -16.04 -7.89 -0.48
C SER A 297 -16.60 -8.34 -1.84
N GLN A 298 -15.74 -8.67 -2.80
CA GLN A 298 -16.13 -9.09 -4.16
C GLN A 298 -16.20 -10.62 -4.30
N ILE A 299 -15.66 -11.37 -3.34
CA ILE A 299 -15.74 -12.83 -3.31
C ILE A 299 -16.93 -13.30 -2.47
N PRO A 300 -17.41 -14.55 -2.63
CA PRO A 300 -18.46 -15.11 -1.78
C PRO A 300 -18.06 -15.10 -0.30
N VAL A 301 -19.02 -14.80 0.58
CA VAL A 301 -18.82 -14.83 2.05
C VAL A 301 -18.26 -16.17 2.55
N SER A 302 -18.56 -17.29 1.88
CA SER A 302 -17.99 -18.59 2.21
C SER A 302 -16.46 -18.62 2.10
N ASP A 303 -15.88 -17.86 1.18
CA ASP A 303 -14.44 -17.76 1.01
C ASP A 303 -13.81 -16.88 2.10
N ASP A 304 -14.48 -15.81 2.55
CA ASP A 304 -14.07 -15.05 3.73
C ASP A 304 -14.10 -15.91 5.01
N VAL A 305 -15.08 -16.82 5.12
CA VAL A 305 -15.15 -17.81 6.20
C VAL A 305 -13.94 -18.76 6.15
N ASP A 306 -13.54 -19.20 4.96
CA ASP A 306 -12.39 -20.07 4.76
C ASP A 306 -11.07 -19.34 5.09
N ILE A 307 -10.91 -18.09 4.65
CA ILE A 307 -9.79 -17.22 5.03
C ILE A 307 -9.72 -17.07 6.56
N ALA A 308 -10.85 -16.75 7.19
CA ALA A 308 -10.93 -16.61 8.64
C ALA A 308 -10.54 -17.93 9.35
N ASN A 309 -11.06 -19.06 8.89
CA ASN A 309 -10.73 -20.38 9.44
C ASN A 309 -9.22 -20.68 9.33
N TYR A 310 -8.61 -20.42 8.17
CA TYR A 310 -7.17 -20.61 7.99
C TYR A 310 -6.34 -19.70 8.90
N LEU A 311 -6.59 -18.39 8.90
CA LEU A 311 -5.86 -17.42 9.72
C LEU A 311 -5.94 -17.75 11.21
N GLN A 312 -7.14 -18.09 11.70
CA GLN A 312 -7.39 -18.33 13.12
C GLN A 312 -6.89 -19.69 13.63
N THR A 313 -6.63 -20.66 12.75
CA THR A 313 -6.34 -22.04 13.19
C THR A 313 -5.06 -22.66 12.64
N GLN A 314 -4.58 -22.24 11.46
CA GLN A 314 -3.46 -22.91 10.76
C GLN A 314 -2.18 -22.09 10.71
N THR A 315 -2.25 -20.77 10.87
CA THR A 315 -1.04 -19.93 10.91
C THR A 315 -0.27 -20.12 12.22
N ALA A 316 1.04 -19.96 12.19
CA ALA A 316 1.84 -20.01 13.42
C ALA A 316 1.55 -18.78 14.29
N PRO A 317 1.24 -18.93 15.58
CA PRO A 317 0.98 -17.79 16.45
C PRO A 317 2.24 -16.93 16.57
N GLN A 318 2.10 -15.64 16.31
CA GLN A 318 3.16 -14.66 16.50
C GLN A 318 2.80 -13.79 17.69
N ASN A 319 3.72 -13.68 18.64
CA ASN A 319 3.60 -12.73 19.74
C ASN A 319 4.62 -11.62 19.51
N THR A 320 4.14 -10.46 19.06
CA THR A 320 4.97 -9.28 18.83
C THR A 320 4.97 -8.44 20.11
N PRO A 321 6.11 -8.31 20.82
CA PRO A 321 6.17 -7.53 22.04
C PRO A 321 5.73 -6.07 21.80
N PRO A 322 4.99 -5.45 22.73
CA PRO A 322 4.63 -4.05 22.63
C PRO A 322 5.88 -3.17 22.62
N THR A 323 5.84 -2.05 21.90
CA THR A 323 6.85 -1.00 22.00
C THR A 323 6.88 -0.45 23.43
N PRO A 324 8.06 -0.11 23.98
CA PRO A 324 8.14 0.56 25.28
C PRO A 324 7.40 1.91 25.27
N ALA A 325 6.79 2.25 26.41
CA ALA A 325 6.12 3.54 26.57
C ALA A 325 7.10 4.71 26.50
N VAL A 326 6.60 5.87 26.07
CA VAL A 326 7.38 7.12 26.14
C VAL A 326 7.66 7.50 27.59
N ALA A 327 8.80 8.17 27.83
CA ALA A 327 9.25 8.52 29.18
C ALA A 327 8.23 9.36 29.98
N ASP A 328 7.42 10.18 29.31
CA ASP A 328 6.40 11.04 29.91
C ASP A 328 4.97 10.49 29.76
N ALA A 329 4.79 9.18 29.57
CA ALA A 329 3.50 8.55 29.21
C ALA A 329 2.30 9.04 30.03
N ALA A 330 2.40 9.07 31.36
CA ALA A 330 1.30 9.52 32.22
C ALA A 330 0.90 10.99 31.95
N ALA A 331 1.87 11.86 31.73
CA ALA A 331 1.63 13.25 31.40
C ALA A 331 1.06 13.39 29.98
N SER A 332 1.56 12.61 29.02
CA SER A 332 1.05 12.56 27.64
C SER A 332 -0.42 12.14 27.61
N VAL A 333 -0.79 11.05 28.30
CA VAL A 333 -2.17 10.58 28.43
C VAL A 333 -3.07 11.65 29.06
N ALA A 334 -2.61 12.34 30.10
CA ALA A 334 -3.38 13.41 30.76
C ALA A 334 -3.60 14.65 29.85
N ARG A 335 -2.63 15.00 29.01
CA ARG A 335 -2.79 16.05 27.97
C ARG A 335 -3.73 15.56 26.87
N GLY A 336 -3.58 14.32 26.45
CA GLY A 336 -4.39 13.67 25.42
C GLY A 336 -5.87 13.61 25.77
N ALA A 337 -6.20 13.36 27.04
CA ALA A 337 -7.59 13.39 27.53
C ALA A 337 -8.27 14.74 27.27
N LYS A 338 -7.55 15.84 27.43
CA LYS A 338 -8.07 17.20 27.17
C LYS A 338 -8.29 17.43 25.67
N VAL A 339 -7.36 16.96 24.83
CA VAL A 339 -7.50 17.03 23.36
C VAL A 339 -8.70 16.20 22.90
N TYR A 340 -8.83 14.97 23.41
CA TYR A 340 -9.94 14.07 23.08
C TYR A 340 -11.29 14.69 23.42
N ALA A 341 -11.44 15.22 24.65
CA ALA A 341 -12.68 15.85 25.09
C ALA A 341 -13.06 17.06 24.21
N ALA A 342 -12.07 17.82 23.73
CA ALA A 342 -12.29 19.02 22.92
C ALA A 342 -12.57 18.72 21.45
N SER A 343 -12.00 17.66 20.88
CA SER A 343 -11.95 17.47 19.42
C SER A 343 -12.48 16.13 18.92
N CYS A 344 -12.62 15.11 19.76
CA CYS A 344 -12.94 13.74 19.33
C CYS A 344 -14.26 13.23 19.93
N ALA A 345 -14.53 13.57 21.19
CA ALA A 345 -15.62 13.00 21.97
C ALA A 345 -17.03 13.31 21.42
N ALA A 346 -17.18 14.38 20.63
CA ALA A 346 -18.45 14.74 20.00
C ALA A 346 -18.96 13.65 19.01
N CYS A 347 -18.03 12.94 18.35
CA CYS A 347 -18.36 11.88 17.40
C CYS A 347 -18.08 10.49 17.97
N HIS A 348 -16.95 10.30 18.67
CA HIS A 348 -16.56 8.99 19.19
C HIS A 348 -17.16 8.67 20.58
N GLY A 349 -17.86 9.64 21.18
CA GLY A 349 -18.41 9.53 22.53
C GLY A 349 -17.35 9.65 23.62
N GLN A 350 -17.77 9.91 24.85
CA GLN A 350 -16.86 10.06 25.99
C GLN A 350 -16.14 8.75 26.36
N THR A 351 -16.76 7.61 26.04
CA THR A 351 -16.22 6.28 26.31
C THR A 351 -15.61 5.61 25.07
N GLY A 352 -15.49 6.33 23.95
CA GLY A 352 -14.93 5.75 22.71
C GLY A 352 -15.80 4.69 22.05
N GLY A 353 -17.07 4.55 22.46
CA GLY A 353 -18.01 3.58 21.88
C GLY A 353 -18.48 3.92 20.46
N GLY A 354 -18.17 5.12 19.97
CA GLY A 354 -18.65 5.59 18.67
C GLY A 354 -20.15 5.93 18.67
N LEU A 355 -20.69 6.08 17.46
CA LEU A 355 -22.12 6.28 17.21
C LEU A 355 -22.57 5.23 16.19
N PRO A 356 -22.92 3.99 16.61
CA PRO A 356 -23.34 2.95 15.69
C PRO A 356 -24.57 3.37 14.86
N PRO A 357 -24.61 3.08 13.54
CA PRO A 357 -23.57 2.47 12.69
C PRO A 357 -22.66 3.51 11.99
N MET A 358 -22.72 4.78 12.39
CA MET A 358 -22.13 5.92 11.67
C MET A 358 -20.67 6.22 12.00
N VAL A 359 -20.27 6.06 13.26
CA VAL A 359 -18.90 6.36 13.73
C VAL A 359 -18.36 5.15 14.47
N PRO A 360 -17.28 4.51 14.00
CA PRO A 360 -16.75 3.28 14.59
C PRO A 360 -16.27 3.48 16.03
N ASN A 361 -16.25 2.40 16.78
CA ASN A 361 -15.71 2.35 18.12
C ASN A 361 -14.18 2.55 18.09
N LEU A 362 -13.67 3.32 19.04
CA LEU A 362 -12.25 3.38 19.40
C LEU A 362 -11.93 2.41 20.55
N ALA A 363 -12.90 2.20 21.44
CA ALA A 363 -12.82 1.25 22.55
C ALA A 363 -12.90 -0.19 22.03
N GLY A 364 -11.91 -1.03 22.37
CA GLY A 364 -11.82 -2.42 21.93
C GLY A 364 -11.50 -2.60 20.44
N ASN A 365 -11.10 -1.53 19.75
CA ASN A 365 -10.72 -1.58 18.35
C ASN A 365 -9.26 -2.05 18.20
N ASP A 366 -9.05 -3.15 17.47
CA ASP A 366 -7.74 -3.78 17.40
C ASP A 366 -6.74 -2.99 16.55
N SER A 367 -7.21 -2.12 15.65
CA SER A 367 -6.32 -1.17 14.95
C SER A 367 -5.79 -0.08 15.88
N VAL A 368 -6.57 0.31 16.90
CA VAL A 368 -6.13 1.21 17.98
C VAL A 368 -5.16 0.48 18.90
N MET A 369 -5.44 -0.80 19.19
CA MET A 369 -4.62 -1.62 20.06
C MET A 369 -3.43 -2.32 19.38
N ALA A 370 -3.20 -2.02 18.09
CA ALA A 370 -2.06 -2.54 17.34
C ALA A 370 -0.73 -2.22 18.05
N THR A 371 0.33 -2.98 17.75
CA THR A 371 1.64 -2.86 18.42
C THR A 371 2.26 -1.47 18.33
N GLN A 372 2.00 -0.72 17.25
CA GLN A 372 2.55 0.61 17.00
C GLN A 372 1.46 1.69 16.87
N PRO A 373 1.76 2.96 17.19
CA PRO A 373 0.79 4.06 17.19
C PRO A 373 0.40 4.55 15.79
N THR A 374 1.12 4.10 14.77
CA THR A 374 1.06 4.58 13.38
C THR A 374 -0.37 4.68 12.84
N ASN A 375 -1.21 3.69 13.12
CA ASN A 375 -2.60 3.66 12.65
C ASN A 375 -3.44 4.81 13.20
N VAL A 376 -3.36 5.06 14.50
CA VAL A 376 -4.10 6.15 15.15
C VAL A 376 -3.53 7.50 14.72
N ILE A 377 -2.21 7.64 14.65
CA ILE A 377 -1.56 8.86 14.17
C ILE A 377 -1.98 9.16 12.73
N GLY A 378 -1.91 8.17 11.84
CA GLY A 378 -2.24 8.29 10.43
C GLY A 378 -3.71 8.67 10.20
N ALA A 379 -4.63 8.07 10.95
CA ALA A 379 -6.05 8.41 10.91
C ALA A 379 -6.33 9.84 11.40
N VAL A 380 -5.67 10.29 12.47
CA VAL A 380 -5.80 11.67 12.98
C VAL A 380 -5.18 12.69 12.02
N LEU A 381 -4.01 12.38 11.44
CA LEU A 381 -3.34 13.25 10.48
C LEU A 381 -4.12 13.38 9.19
N SER A 382 -4.50 12.28 8.57
CA SER A 382 -5.05 12.27 7.20
C SER A 382 -6.57 12.41 7.19
N GLY A 383 -7.23 12.13 8.32
CA GLY A 383 -8.66 11.84 8.31
C GLY A 383 -8.94 10.48 7.67
N LEU A 384 -10.22 10.11 7.60
CA LEU A 384 -10.68 8.88 6.98
C LEU A 384 -11.89 9.19 6.09
N PRO A 385 -12.03 8.53 4.93
CA PRO A 385 -13.23 8.67 4.10
C PRO A 385 -14.47 8.24 4.87
N ALA A 386 -15.64 8.60 4.33
CA ALA A 386 -16.91 8.18 4.91
C ALA A 386 -17.00 6.65 4.97
N TRP A 387 -17.41 6.16 6.15
CA TRP A 387 -17.81 4.77 6.35
C TRP A 387 -19.07 4.44 5.52
N LYS A 388 -19.41 3.15 5.38
CA LYS A 388 -20.65 2.66 4.74
C LYS A 388 -21.88 3.53 5.03
N VAL A 389 -21.98 4.03 6.26
CA VAL A 389 -22.97 5.02 6.71
C VAL A 389 -22.23 6.04 7.58
N GLY A 390 -22.47 7.34 7.40
CA GLY A 390 -21.94 8.38 8.28
C GLY A 390 -20.94 9.34 7.62
N PRO A 391 -20.45 10.34 8.38
CA PRO A 391 -19.53 11.33 7.85
C PRO A 391 -18.10 10.77 7.74
N ALA A 392 -17.30 11.37 6.85
CA ALA A 392 -15.85 11.21 6.86
C ALA A 392 -15.25 11.74 8.17
N MET A 393 -14.19 11.10 8.66
CA MET A 393 -13.40 11.64 9.76
C MET A 393 -12.51 12.77 9.21
N PRO A 394 -12.58 14.00 9.76
CA PRO A 394 -11.77 15.10 9.26
C PRO A 394 -10.28 14.90 9.56
N SER A 395 -9.44 15.50 8.73
CA SER A 395 -8.00 15.63 9.01
C SER A 395 -7.76 16.64 10.14
N PHE A 396 -6.85 16.32 11.05
CA PHE A 396 -6.37 17.21 12.11
C PHE A 396 -4.94 17.69 11.89
N ALA A 397 -4.31 17.34 10.76
CA ALA A 397 -2.95 17.78 10.44
C ALA A 397 -2.83 19.31 10.51
N THR A 398 -3.83 20.07 10.06
CA THR A 398 -3.77 21.53 10.10
C THR A 398 -4.19 22.14 11.42
N SER A 399 -4.85 21.43 12.32
CA SER A 399 -5.39 22.03 13.55
C SER A 399 -4.64 21.61 14.81
N MET A 400 -3.79 20.58 14.71
CA MET A 400 -3.05 20.03 15.84
C MET A 400 -1.55 19.95 15.58
N SER A 401 -0.78 20.30 16.60
CA SER A 401 0.67 20.07 16.65
C SER A 401 1.00 18.59 16.80
N ASP A 402 2.23 18.22 16.46
CA ASP A 402 2.74 16.85 16.62
C ASP A 402 2.61 16.35 18.06
N GLN A 403 2.83 17.22 19.04
CA GLN A 403 2.64 16.90 20.45
C GLN A 403 1.18 16.59 20.78
N GLN A 404 0.22 17.39 20.28
CA GLN A 404 -1.20 17.15 20.55
C GLN A 404 -1.69 15.84 19.94
N ILE A 405 -1.21 15.49 18.73
CA ILE A 405 -1.56 14.24 18.07
C ILE A 405 -0.94 13.03 18.79
N ALA A 406 0.33 13.14 19.22
CA ALA A 406 0.97 12.10 20.02
C ALA A 406 0.24 11.88 21.35
N ASP A 407 -0.12 12.98 22.03
CA ASP A 407 -0.84 12.92 23.30
C ASP A 407 -2.24 12.29 23.17
N VAL A 408 -3.06 12.73 22.19
CA VAL A 408 -4.39 12.14 21.98
C VAL A 408 -4.30 10.68 21.53
N THR A 409 -3.28 10.33 20.76
CA THR A 409 -3.01 8.93 20.37
C THR A 409 -2.75 8.08 21.60
N ASN A 410 -1.85 8.51 22.49
CA ASN A 410 -1.56 7.79 23.73
C ASN A 410 -2.81 7.65 24.59
N TYR A 411 -3.60 8.72 24.74
CA TYR A 411 -4.85 8.65 25.50
C TYR A 411 -5.84 7.63 24.91
N VAL A 412 -6.10 7.67 23.61
CA VAL A 412 -7.04 6.75 22.94
C VAL A 412 -6.58 5.29 23.06
N ARG A 413 -5.27 5.03 22.98
CA ARG A 413 -4.71 3.68 23.03
C ARG A 413 -4.67 3.06 24.43
N THR A 414 -4.68 3.86 25.49
CA THR A 414 -4.56 3.38 26.88
C THR A 414 -5.79 3.65 27.75
N SER A 415 -6.86 4.19 27.17
CA SER A 415 -8.08 4.56 27.88
C SER A 415 -9.29 3.86 27.28
N MET A 416 -10.48 4.04 27.88
CA MET A 416 -11.73 3.54 27.32
C MET A 416 -11.76 2.00 27.18
N GLY A 417 -11.01 1.28 28.02
CA GLY A 417 -10.87 -0.17 27.97
C GLY A 417 -9.73 -0.68 27.07
N ASN A 418 -9.05 0.22 26.35
CA ASN A 418 -7.88 -0.14 25.57
C ASN A 418 -6.65 -0.30 26.47
N THR A 419 -5.81 -1.28 26.13
CA THR A 419 -4.66 -1.71 26.96
C THR A 419 -3.33 -1.68 26.19
N ALA A 420 -3.29 -0.97 25.06
CA ALA A 420 -2.05 -0.80 24.32
C ALA A 420 -1.08 0.12 25.07
N THR A 421 0.15 0.23 24.55
CA THR A 421 1.18 1.04 25.18
C THR A 421 1.08 2.51 24.73
N ALA A 422 1.28 3.44 25.66
CA ALA A 422 1.46 4.87 25.37
C ALA A 422 2.88 5.13 24.84
N ASP A 423 3.12 4.76 23.59
CA ASP A 423 4.42 4.78 22.90
C ASP A 423 4.49 5.84 21.77
N ALA A 424 3.44 6.63 21.54
CA ALA A 424 3.44 7.67 20.50
C ALA A 424 4.28 8.86 20.92
N ALA A 425 5.28 9.20 20.11
CA ALA A 425 6.11 10.39 20.29
C ALA A 425 5.81 11.47 19.23
N PRO A 426 6.07 12.76 19.52
CA PRO A 426 5.94 13.83 18.52
C PRO A 426 6.80 13.60 17.28
N SER A 427 7.95 12.93 17.41
CA SER A 427 8.80 12.55 16.29
C SER A 427 8.12 11.59 15.32
N ASP A 428 7.30 10.67 15.83
CA ASP A 428 6.57 9.70 15.01
C ASP A 428 5.50 10.42 14.18
N VAL A 429 4.81 11.37 14.82
CA VAL A 429 3.83 12.23 14.13
C VAL A 429 4.51 13.09 13.07
N SER A 430 5.64 13.70 13.39
CA SER A 430 6.40 14.53 12.44
C SER A 430 6.87 13.71 11.24
N ALA A 431 7.36 12.49 11.46
CA ALA A 431 7.79 11.57 10.41
C ALA A 431 6.63 11.14 9.51
N LEU A 432 5.48 10.76 10.10
CA LEU A 432 4.29 10.37 9.34
C LEU A 432 3.68 11.55 8.58
N ARG A 433 3.63 12.72 9.18
CA ARG A 433 3.15 13.96 8.54
C ARG A 433 3.96 14.33 7.29
N ALA A 434 5.25 13.98 7.25
CA ALA A 434 6.10 14.26 6.09
C ALA A 434 5.80 13.34 4.88
N ILE A 435 5.15 12.20 5.09
CA ILE A 435 4.90 11.18 4.05
C ILE A 435 3.42 10.88 3.81
N ALA A 436 2.53 11.24 4.74
CA ALA A 436 1.09 11.08 4.60
C ALA A 436 0.54 12.03 3.53
N ASP A 437 -0.53 11.63 2.85
CA ASP A 437 -1.29 12.51 1.96
C ASP A 437 -2.14 13.47 2.80
N VAL A 438 -1.46 14.46 3.39
CA VAL A 438 -2.08 15.55 4.13
C VAL A 438 -2.52 16.64 3.14
N PRO A 439 -3.72 17.25 3.31
CA PRO A 439 -4.17 18.34 2.45
C PRO A 439 -3.06 19.38 2.26
N LYS A 440 -2.72 19.75 1.01
CA LYS A 440 -1.53 20.57 0.67
C LYS A 440 -1.49 21.96 1.33
N SER A 441 -2.56 22.40 1.99
CA SER A 441 -2.63 23.56 2.88
C SER A 441 -2.03 23.32 4.28
N ALA A 442 -1.55 22.10 4.57
CA ALA A 442 -1.07 21.67 5.88
C ALA A 442 0.44 21.78 6.04
N ASN A 443 0.90 22.74 6.84
CA ASN A 443 2.21 22.65 7.47
C ASN A 443 2.22 23.25 8.89
N GLN A 444 3.08 22.70 9.74
CA GLN A 444 3.22 23.10 11.16
C GLN A 444 3.65 24.57 11.30
N ALA A 445 4.44 25.08 10.36
CA ALA A 445 4.88 26.48 10.33
C ALA A 445 3.71 27.45 10.11
N SER A 446 2.72 27.09 9.28
CA SER A 446 1.52 27.87 8.98
C SER A 446 0.61 27.97 10.19
N ASN A 447 0.49 26.89 10.95
CA ASN A 447 -0.28 26.89 12.20
C ASN A 447 0.41 27.73 13.26
N ALA A 448 1.73 27.59 13.42
CA ALA A 448 2.52 28.42 14.34
C ALA A 448 2.49 29.91 13.96
N PHE A 449 2.28 30.21 12.67
CA PHE A 449 2.19 31.57 12.15
C PHE A 449 0.77 32.18 12.23
N GLY A 450 -0.25 31.37 12.53
CA GLY A 450 -1.66 31.81 12.61
C GLY A 450 -2.33 31.96 11.24
N CYS A 451 -1.92 31.16 10.25
CA CYS A 451 -2.56 31.14 8.94
C CYS A 451 -4.06 30.76 9.06
N PRO A 452 -4.97 31.38 8.28
CA PRO A 452 -6.37 31.00 8.27
C PRO A 452 -6.54 29.53 7.88
N HIS A 453 -7.32 28.78 8.68
CA HIS A 453 -7.73 27.42 8.32
C HIS A 453 -8.73 27.50 7.16
N ILE A 454 -8.31 27.05 5.98
CA ILE A 454 -9.20 26.99 4.82
C ILE A 454 -9.81 25.60 4.82
N SER A 455 -11.13 25.54 4.98
CA SER A 455 -11.86 24.28 5.04
C SER A 455 -11.75 23.53 3.72
N ALA A 456 -11.56 22.21 3.79
CA ALA A 456 -11.63 21.31 2.63
C ALA A 456 -13.03 21.29 1.98
N ALA A 457 -14.04 21.90 2.62
CA ALA A 457 -15.43 21.89 2.18
C ALA A 457 -15.75 22.85 1.01
N GLY A 458 -14.77 23.60 0.50
CA GLY A 458 -14.99 24.58 -0.57
C GLY A 458 -13.89 24.58 -1.60
N GLY A 459 -13.84 23.57 -2.47
CA GLY A 459 -13.12 23.63 -3.76
C GLY A 459 -11.60 23.80 -3.73
N ALA A 460 -10.97 23.91 -2.56
CA ALA A 460 -9.52 24.13 -2.43
C ALA A 460 -8.66 22.94 -2.94
N GLU A 461 -9.25 21.75 -3.09
CA GLU A 461 -8.63 20.63 -3.80
C GLU A 461 -8.39 20.94 -5.29
N ALA A 462 -9.22 21.79 -5.91
CA ALA A 462 -9.07 22.19 -7.32
C ALA A 462 -7.87 23.13 -7.57
N VAL A 463 -7.26 23.66 -6.50
CA VAL A 463 -6.03 24.48 -6.58
C VAL A 463 -4.81 23.74 -6.04
N ALA A 464 -4.98 22.50 -5.57
CA ALA A 464 -3.91 21.60 -5.20
C ALA A 464 -3.22 20.98 -6.44
N ASP A 465 -2.67 21.85 -7.31
CA ASP A 465 -1.93 21.52 -8.54
C ASP A 465 -2.75 20.74 -9.59
N PRO A 466 -3.49 21.42 -10.49
CA PRO A 466 -4.17 20.77 -11.63
C PRO A 466 -3.20 20.23 -12.70
N GLY A 467 -2.00 19.80 -12.30
CA GLY A 467 -0.83 19.62 -13.15
C GLY A 467 -0.19 20.95 -13.54
N ASN A 468 1.11 20.89 -13.87
CA ASN A 468 1.98 21.97 -14.34
C ASN A 468 2.75 22.80 -13.30
N ASN A 469 2.93 22.37 -12.05
CA ASN A 469 3.85 23.02 -11.11
C ASN A 469 3.52 24.51 -10.87
N LEU A 470 2.23 24.86 -10.80
CA LEU A 470 1.76 26.25 -10.67
C LEU A 470 2.24 26.92 -9.37
N LEU A 471 2.43 26.17 -8.29
CA LEU A 471 3.02 26.67 -7.05
C LEU A 471 4.52 27.00 -7.18
N GLY A 472 5.20 26.45 -8.20
CA GLY A 472 6.56 26.82 -8.57
C GLY A 472 6.72 28.30 -8.92
N ILE A 473 5.62 29.01 -9.22
CA ILE A 473 5.62 30.47 -9.42
C ILE A 473 6.07 31.24 -8.19
N TYR A 474 6.08 30.63 -7.00
CA TYR A 474 6.55 31.27 -5.78
C TYR A 474 7.97 30.87 -5.38
N ASN A 475 8.63 29.96 -6.11
CA ASN A 475 10.03 29.63 -5.84
C ASN A 475 10.92 30.87 -6.02
N GLY A 476 11.70 31.18 -4.98
CA GLY A 476 12.59 32.35 -4.94
C GLY A 476 11.86 33.70 -4.96
N ALA A 477 10.58 33.76 -4.55
CA ALA A 477 9.85 35.01 -4.51
C ALA A 477 10.41 35.96 -3.44
N THR A 478 10.63 37.22 -3.81
CA THR A 478 10.93 38.34 -2.91
C THR A 478 9.68 39.20 -2.68
N PRO A 479 9.64 40.04 -1.62
CA PRO A 479 8.52 40.96 -1.37
C PRO A 479 8.12 41.80 -2.60
N GLU A 480 9.09 42.20 -3.42
CA GLU A 480 8.87 43.03 -4.61
C GLU A 480 8.24 42.22 -5.77
N THR A 481 8.56 40.93 -5.87
CA THR A 481 8.06 40.07 -6.96
C THR A 481 6.71 39.42 -6.64
N LEU A 482 6.33 39.43 -5.37
CA LEU A 482 5.18 38.76 -4.82
C LEU A 482 3.84 39.21 -5.41
N PRO A 483 3.56 40.53 -5.56
CA PRO A 483 2.29 40.99 -6.11
C PRO A 483 2.08 40.54 -7.56
N ASN A 484 3.16 40.46 -8.36
CA ASN A 484 3.11 40.00 -9.74
C ASN A 484 2.86 38.49 -9.82
N ARG A 485 3.55 37.71 -8.98
CA ARG A 485 3.40 36.24 -8.92
C ARG A 485 1.99 35.84 -8.45
N THR A 486 1.43 36.54 -7.46
CA THR A 486 0.06 36.33 -6.99
C THR A 486 -0.99 36.69 -8.04
N ARG A 487 -0.80 37.76 -8.82
CA ARG A 487 -1.68 38.09 -9.96
C ARG A 487 -1.65 37.02 -11.05
N ALA A 488 -0.48 36.46 -11.33
CA ALA A 488 -0.32 35.40 -12.31
C ALA A 488 -0.99 34.09 -11.86
N LEU A 489 -0.85 33.71 -10.58
CA LEU A 489 -1.55 32.56 -10.02
C LEU A 489 -3.07 32.76 -10.04
N ALA A 490 -3.57 33.94 -9.62
CA ALA A 490 -4.99 34.25 -9.66
C ALA A 490 -5.58 34.16 -11.08
N SER A 491 -4.79 34.56 -12.08
CA SER A 491 -5.19 34.46 -13.49
C SER A 491 -5.21 33.01 -13.98
N ALA A 492 -4.22 32.20 -13.57
CA ALA A 492 -4.17 30.77 -13.88
C ALA A 492 -5.35 30.00 -13.25
N ILE A 493 -5.71 30.29 -11.99
CA ILE A 493 -6.86 29.67 -11.32
C ILE A 493 -8.16 30.01 -12.04
N ARG A 494 -8.36 31.28 -12.44
CA ARG A 494 -9.55 31.70 -13.21
C ARG A 494 -9.62 31.09 -14.61
N ALA A 495 -8.47 30.78 -15.22
CA ALA A 495 -8.43 30.11 -16.51
C ALA A 495 -8.85 28.62 -16.39
N GLY A 496 -8.54 27.97 -15.27
CA GLY A 496 -8.97 26.60 -14.96
C GLY A 496 -10.42 26.50 -14.45
N ASN A 497 -10.93 27.55 -13.80
CA ASN A 497 -12.32 27.64 -13.32
C ASN A 497 -12.87 29.05 -13.51
N SER A 498 -13.50 29.30 -14.66
CA SER A 498 -14.04 30.62 -15.00
C SER A 498 -15.22 31.07 -14.13
N SER A 499 -15.82 30.15 -13.36
CA SER A 499 -16.95 30.40 -12.46
C SER A 499 -16.57 30.59 -10.99
N ILE A 500 -15.27 30.56 -10.65
CA ILE A 500 -14.81 30.66 -9.26
C ILE A 500 -15.28 31.98 -8.60
N SER A 501 -15.83 31.88 -7.38
CA SER A 501 -16.26 33.06 -6.64
C SER A 501 -15.04 33.86 -6.15
N LYS A 502 -15.23 35.15 -5.85
CA LYS A 502 -14.16 35.97 -5.26
C LYS A 502 -13.70 35.44 -3.89
N ALA A 503 -14.62 34.86 -3.12
CA ALA A 503 -14.33 34.29 -1.81
C ALA A 503 -13.46 33.03 -1.95
N ASP A 504 -13.84 32.12 -2.84
CA ASP A 504 -13.09 30.88 -3.09
C ASP A 504 -11.71 31.16 -3.67
N LEU A 505 -11.61 32.08 -4.64
CA LEU A 505 -10.32 32.51 -5.18
C LEU A 505 -9.41 33.13 -4.11
N THR A 506 -9.98 33.89 -3.17
CA THR A 506 -9.20 34.47 -2.06
C THR A 506 -8.72 33.39 -1.11
N ASN A 507 -9.58 32.42 -0.78
CA ASN A 507 -9.22 31.27 0.03
C ASN A 507 -8.08 30.49 -0.66
N ASP A 508 -8.23 30.13 -1.93
CA ASP A 508 -7.21 29.39 -2.68
C ASP A 508 -5.85 30.09 -2.72
N LEU A 509 -5.85 31.41 -2.92
CA LEU A 509 -4.62 32.21 -2.89
C LEU A 509 -3.99 32.24 -1.50
N VAL A 510 -4.78 32.34 -0.43
CA VAL A 510 -4.28 32.29 0.96
C VAL A 510 -3.76 30.89 1.30
N ALA A 511 -4.43 29.83 0.83
CA ALA A 511 -4.01 28.43 1.01
C ALA A 511 -2.65 28.17 0.36
N ALA A 512 -2.44 28.70 -0.84
CA ALA A 512 -1.17 28.57 -1.55
C ALA A 512 -0.05 29.40 -0.91
N TYR A 513 -0.38 30.60 -0.45
CA TYR A 513 0.61 31.62 -0.07
C TYR A 513 1.09 31.51 1.39
N CYS A 514 0.19 31.29 2.34
CA CYS A 514 0.52 31.32 3.76
C CYS A 514 1.54 30.24 4.17
N PRO A 515 1.46 29.00 3.63
CA PRO A 515 2.52 27.98 3.71
C PRO A 515 3.92 28.42 3.31
N LEU A 516 4.02 29.21 2.25
CA LEU A 516 5.31 29.60 1.68
C LEU A 516 5.99 30.68 2.53
N ILE A 517 5.22 31.68 2.99
CA ILE A 517 5.73 32.74 3.86
C ILE A 517 6.06 32.23 5.26
N ALA A 518 5.25 31.30 5.79
CA ALA A 518 5.52 30.68 7.07
C ALA A 518 6.88 29.93 7.10
N ASN A 519 7.32 29.39 5.96
CA ASN A 519 8.58 28.66 5.81
C ASN A 519 9.73 29.48 5.20
N ALA A 520 9.54 30.78 4.93
CA ALA A 520 10.53 31.60 4.24
C ALA A 520 11.81 31.80 5.09
N PRO A 521 12.99 31.32 4.65
CA PRO A 521 14.24 31.52 5.36
C PRO A 521 14.66 32.99 5.32
N GLY A 522 15.18 33.52 6.43
CA GLY A 522 15.68 34.91 6.52
C GLY A 522 14.64 35.97 6.88
N LEU A 523 13.35 35.63 7.00
CA LEU A 523 12.31 36.55 7.47
C LEU A 523 11.99 36.31 8.95
N ASN A 524 11.96 37.38 9.74
CA ASN A 524 11.44 37.38 11.11
C ASN A 524 9.90 37.44 11.13
N VAL A 525 9.29 37.22 12.30
CA VAL A 525 7.82 37.15 12.45
C VAL A 525 7.11 38.42 11.98
N ALA A 526 7.67 39.60 12.22
CA ALA A 526 7.09 40.87 11.77
C ALA A 526 7.17 41.01 10.24
N GLN A 527 8.29 40.59 9.64
CA GLN A 527 8.49 40.59 8.18
C GLN A 527 7.63 39.55 7.45
N ARG A 528 7.26 38.45 8.10
CA ARG A 528 6.32 37.47 7.53
C ARG A 528 4.87 37.96 7.57
N ARG A 529 4.53 38.86 8.52
CA ARG A 529 3.17 39.39 8.73
C ARG A 529 2.86 40.60 7.86
N ALA A 530 3.87 41.43 7.61
CA ALA A 530 3.83 42.52 6.63
C ALA A 530 3.82 41.95 5.21
#